data_AF-X1EUJ5-F1
#
_entry.id   AF-X1EUJ5-F1
#
_cell.length_a   1.000
_cell.length_b   1.000
_cell.length_c   1.000
_cell.angle_alpha   90.00
_cell.angle_beta   90.00
_cell.angle_gamma   90.00
#
_symmetry.space_group_name_H-M   'P 1'
#
loop_
_entity.id
_entity.type
_entity.pdbx_description
1 polymer ?
#
loop_
_entity_poly.entity_id
_entity_poly.type
_entity_poly.pdbx_seq_one_letter_code
_entity_poly.pdbx_strand_id
1 'polypeptide(L)'
;MDLFCGEPRIQFEGNKYIDGSPLIALKKKVKCVFNDISESVVENVKCLNNKYPQQIIEVFNSDANENIEAILEKVPSYFHSLFYLDPDNPSQLTSETIKKIIAHKYIYKKTKEIRRPEILINFPIYSITKNCGYIDKQKQSQCEINNKFFGNNNWMNAYKKGKNPEERRKNLFLTFIESFKPYYEHSYSVLVESLNSKTPLYYIVFFSNFSRIDEILPNLVGSIER
;
A
#
# COMPACT_ATOMS: atom_id res chain seq x y z
N MET A 1 -2.06 -10.37 2.23
CA MET A 1 -2.08 -9.68 3.54
C MET A 1 -2.56 -8.28 3.29
N ASP A 2 -3.40 -7.78 4.17
CA ASP A 2 -3.96 -6.43 4.09
C ASP A 2 -3.74 -5.75 5.44
N LEU A 3 -2.88 -4.73 5.46
CA LEU A 3 -2.38 -4.13 6.70
C LEU A 3 -3.24 -2.98 7.22
N PHE A 4 -4.13 -2.47 6.37
CA PHE A 4 -5.02 -1.33 6.61
C PHE A 4 -6.40 -1.71 6.07
N CYS A 5 -6.96 -2.81 6.59
CA CYS A 5 -7.99 -3.53 5.88
C CYS A 5 -9.33 -2.79 5.81
N GLY A 6 -9.59 -1.84 6.71
CA GLY A 6 -10.77 -1.00 6.68
C GLY A 6 -12.08 -1.80 6.74
N GLU A 7 -13.19 -1.10 6.54
CA GLU A 7 -14.50 -1.71 6.65
C GLU A 7 -14.76 -2.75 5.55
N PRO A 8 -15.28 -3.95 5.88
CA PRO A 8 -15.70 -4.94 4.89
C PRO A 8 -16.66 -4.41 3.84
N ARG A 9 -17.53 -3.46 4.22
CA ARG A 9 -18.48 -2.79 3.34
C ARG A 9 -18.44 -1.30 3.61
N ILE A 10 -18.31 -0.53 2.53
CA ILE A 10 -18.25 0.92 2.59
C ILE A 10 -19.56 1.46 2.03
N GLN A 11 -20.22 2.34 2.79
CA GLN A 11 -21.42 3.03 2.31
C GLN A 11 -21.02 4.05 1.25
N PHE A 12 -21.64 3.95 0.08
CA PHE A 12 -21.41 4.82 -1.07
C PHE A 12 -22.76 5.37 -1.54
N GLU A 13 -22.89 6.69 -1.69
CA GLU A 13 -24.12 7.36 -2.19
C GLU A 13 -25.44 6.87 -1.57
N GLY A 14 -25.78 7.39 -0.38
CA GLY A 14 -27.03 7.03 0.29
C GLY A 14 -26.99 5.58 0.77
N ASN A 15 -27.89 4.72 0.30
CA ASN A 15 -28.04 3.34 0.79
C ASN A 15 -27.27 2.28 -0.04
N LYS A 16 -26.41 2.68 -0.99
CA LYS A 16 -25.59 1.70 -1.71
C LYS A 16 -24.35 1.37 -0.88
N TYR A 17 -23.88 0.13 -1.03
CA TYR A 17 -22.66 -0.34 -0.39
C TYR A 17 -21.76 -0.95 -1.44
N ILE A 18 -20.46 -0.66 -1.34
CA ILE A 18 -19.42 -1.32 -2.11
C ILE A 18 -18.64 -2.25 -1.18
N ASP A 19 -18.08 -3.32 -1.74
CA ASP A 19 -17.20 -4.20 -0.97
C ASP A 19 -15.87 -3.49 -0.70
N GLY A 20 -15.42 -3.51 0.56
CA GLY A 20 -14.06 -3.13 0.91
C GLY A 20 -13.05 -4.22 0.53
N SER A 21 -11.76 -3.91 0.68
CA SER A 21 -10.66 -4.84 0.38
C SER A 21 -10.79 -6.20 1.08
N PRO A 22 -11.32 -6.35 2.32
CA PRO A 22 -11.44 -7.66 2.94
C PRO A 22 -12.43 -8.56 2.19
N LEU A 23 -13.61 -8.04 1.84
CA LEU A 23 -14.60 -8.80 1.08
C LEU A 23 -14.14 -9.08 -0.35
N ILE A 24 -13.48 -8.11 -1.00
CA ILE A 24 -12.92 -8.31 -2.35
C ILE A 24 -11.93 -9.47 -2.33
N ALA A 25 -10.98 -9.48 -1.39
CA ALA A 25 -9.96 -10.52 -1.28
C ALA A 25 -10.58 -11.91 -1.02
N LEU A 26 -11.50 -12.03 -0.06
CA LEU A 26 -12.15 -13.30 0.28
C LEU A 26 -12.95 -13.88 -0.90
N LYS A 27 -13.62 -13.03 -1.69
CA LYS A 27 -14.33 -13.46 -2.92
C LYS A 27 -13.40 -14.07 -3.97
N LYS A 28 -12.09 -13.77 -3.95
CA LYS A 28 -11.08 -14.36 -4.84
C LYS A 28 -10.58 -15.74 -4.39
N LYS A 29 -11.11 -16.29 -3.29
CA LYS A 29 -10.73 -17.61 -2.75
C LYS A 29 -9.25 -17.74 -2.36
N VAL A 30 -8.64 -16.62 -1.98
CA VAL A 30 -7.26 -16.60 -1.44
C VAL A 30 -7.29 -16.70 0.09
N LYS A 31 -6.15 -17.08 0.68
CA LYS A 31 -5.95 -17.01 2.12
C LYS A 31 -5.55 -15.59 2.52
N CYS A 32 -6.14 -15.07 3.59
CA CYS A 32 -6.01 -13.68 3.99
C CYS A 32 -5.54 -13.57 5.44
N VAL A 33 -4.66 -12.60 5.67
CA VAL A 33 -4.35 -12.04 6.98
C VAL A 33 -4.74 -10.59 6.92
N PHE A 34 -5.57 -10.16 7.87
CA PHE A 34 -6.10 -8.80 7.96
C PHE A 34 -5.52 -8.12 9.21
N ASN A 35 -5.25 -6.83 9.11
CA ASN A 35 -4.91 -5.97 10.24
C ASN A 35 -5.62 -4.63 10.09
N ASP A 36 -6.08 -4.09 11.21
CA ASP A 36 -6.47 -2.69 11.33
C ASP A 36 -6.17 -2.17 12.74
N ILE A 37 -5.93 -0.86 12.88
CA ILE A 37 -5.76 -0.24 14.19
C ILE A 37 -7.10 -0.02 14.89
N SER A 38 -8.19 0.10 14.13
CA SER A 38 -9.54 0.29 14.67
C SER A 38 -10.15 -1.03 15.15
N GLU A 39 -10.48 -1.10 16.44
CA GLU A 39 -11.13 -2.28 17.03
C GLU A 39 -12.47 -2.61 16.34
N SER A 40 -13.29 -1.60 16.04
CA SER A 40 -14.59 -1.82 15.39
C SER A 40 -14.46 -2.42 14.00
N VAL A 41 -13.45 -1.98 13.24
CA VAL A 41 -13.15 -2.53 11.90
C VAL A 41 -12.76 -4.00 12.03
N VAL A 42 -11.88 -4.32 12.99
CA VAL A 42 -11.43 -5.69 13.25
C VAL A 42 -12.60 -6.60 13.63
N GLU A 43 -13.51 -6.13 14.49
CA GLU A 43 -14.71 -6.87 14.86
C GLU A 43 -15.57 -7.18 13.62
N ASN A 44 -15.80 -6.18 12.77
CA ASN A 44 -16.55 -6.35 11.52
C ASN A 44 -15.88 -7.36 10.57
N VAL A 45 -14.55 -7.32 10.44
CA VAL A 45 -13.79 -8.29 9.64
C VAL A 45 -13.85 -9.69 10.26
N LYS A 46 -13.76 -9.83 11.59
CA LYS A 46 -13.90 -11.13 12.29
C LYS A 46 -15.27 -11.76 12.04
N CYS A 47 -16.35 -10.99 11.94
CA CYS A 47 -17.67 -11.51 11.61
C CYS A 47 -17.71 -12.22 10.24
N LEU A 48 -16.80 -11.88 9.31
CA LEU A 48 -16.69 -12.56 8.01
C LEU A 48 -16.23 -14.02 8.15
N ASN A 49 -15.62 -14.40 9.27
CA ASN A 49 -15.16 -15.76 9.52
C ASN A 49 -16.30 -16.79 9.48
N ASN A 50 -17.53 -16.39 9.80
CA ASN A 50 -18.71 -17.24 9.68
C ASN A 50 -18.98 -17.67 8.22
N LYS A 51 -18.65 -16.78 7.27
CA LYS A 51 -18.89 -16.99 5.83
C LYS A 51 -17.66 -17.52 5.10
N TYR A 52 -16.46 -17.19 5.59
CA TYR A 52 -15.19 -17.52 4.96
C TYR A 52 -14.19 -18.20 5.92
N PRO A 53 -14.60 -19.25 6.66
CA PRO A 53 -13.82 -19.81 7.78
C PRO A 53 -12.48 -20.42 7.35
N GLN A 54 -12.38 -20.86 6.10
CA GLN A 54 -11.16 -21.45 5.56
C GLN A 54 -10.24 -20.42 4.91
N GLN A 55 -10.67 -19.17 4.72
CA GLN A 55 -9.87 -18.17 3.99
C GLN A 55 -9.17 -17.21 4.94
N ILE A 56 -9.78 -16.88 6.07
CA ILE A 56 -9.18 -16.00 7.08
C ILE A 56 -8.19 -16.83 7.90
N ILE A 57 -6.91 -16.48 7.82
CA ILE A 57 -5.85 -17.08 8.65
C ILE A 57 -5.86 -16.40 10.03
N GLU A 58 -5.88 -15.07 10.05
CA GLU A 58 -5.78 -14.28 11.28
C GLU A 58 -6.31 -12.86 11.03
N VAL A 59 -6.85 -12.23 12.08
CA VAL A 59 -7.24 -10.81 12.09
C VAL A 59 -6.60 -10.12 13.29
N PHE A 60 -5.69 -9.20 13.02
CA PHE A 60 -4.97 -8.42 14.03
C PHE A 60 -5.67 -7.09 14.31
N ASN A 61 -5.64 -6.66 15.57
CA ASN A 61 -5.97 -5.28 15.95
C ASN A 61 -4.73 -4.60 16.49
N SER A 62 -3.97 -3.94 15.63
CA SER A 62 -2.70 -3.34 16.02
C SER A 62 -2.19 -2.30 15.02
N ASP A 63 -1.27 -1.44 15.47
CA ASP A 63 -0.46 -0.65 14.56
C ASP A 63 0.45 -1.60 13.76
N ALA A 64 0.25 -1.60 12.43
CA ALA A 64 1.02 -2.42 11.51
C ALA A 64 2.52 -2.09 11.56
N ASN A 65 2.91 -0.86 11.90
CA ASN A 65 4.32 -0.50 12.00
C ASN A 65 5.02 -1.16 13.18
N GLU A 66 4.29 -1.41 14.27
CA GLU A 66 4.81 -2.03 15.49
C GLU A 66 4.76 -3.55 15.42
N ASN A 67 3.73 -4.12 14.80
CA ASN A 67 3.45 -5.57 14.83
C ASN A 67 3.68 -6.31 13.51
N ILE A 68 4.35 -5.70 12.54
CA ILE A 68 4.59 -6.32 11.24
C ILE A 68 5.27 -7.69 11.34
N GLU A 69 6.19 -7.90 12.29
CA GLU A 69 6.88 -9.19 12.44
C GLU A 69 5.92 -10.33 12.78
N ALA A 70 5.03 -10.12 13.76
CA ALA A 70 4.00 -11.09 14.12
C ALA A 70 3.02 -11.37 12.96
N ILE A 71 2.73 -10.35 12.13
CA ILE A 71 1.90 -10.50 10.93
C ILE A 71 2.62 -11.35 9.88
N LEU A 72 3.92 -11.11 9.64
CA LEU A 72 4.74 -11.84 8.67
C LEU A 72 4.87 -13.33 9.01
N GLU A 73 4.94 -13.66 10.31
CA GLU A 73 5.03 -15.05 10.79
C GLU A 73 3.82 -15.91 10.42
N LYS A 74 2.65 -15.30 10.16
CA LYS A 74 1.42 -16.03 9.82
C LYS A 74 1.44 -16.62 8.40
N VAL A 75 2.32 -16.14 7.52
CA VAL A 75 2.44 -16.69 6.16
C VAL A 75 3.91 -16.99 5.88
N PRO A 76 4.28 -18.27 5.73
CA PRO A 76 5.63 -18.64 5.36
C PRO A 76 6.13 -17.94 4.09
N SER A 77 7.40 -17.50 4.10
CA SER A 77 7.99 -16.71 3.01
C SER A 77 8.06 -17.43 1.65
N TYR A 78 7.94 -18.76 1.64
CA TYR A 78 7.91 -19.55 0.40
C TYR A 78 6.56 -19.50 -0.33
N PHE A 79 5.50 -18.95 0.28
CA PHE A 79 4.19 -18.79 -0.38
C PHE A 79 4.11 -17.53 -1.25
N HIS A 80 3.29 -17.61 -2.32
CA HIS A 80 2.88 -16.45 -3.09
C HIS A 80 2.04 -15.54 -2.21
N SER A 81 2.54 -14.34 -1.97
CA SER A 81 1.93 -13.37 -1.09
C SER A 81 1.92 -12.00 -1.75
N LEU A 82 0.76 -11.36 -1.65
CA LEU A 82 0.52 -9.97 -1.99
C LEU A 82 0.30 -9.19 -0.69
N PHE A 83 0.97 -8.07 -0.53
CA PHE A 83 0.73 -7.10 0.54
C PHE A 83 -0.06 -5.93 -0.03
N TYR A 84 -1.27 -5.73 0.47
CA TYR A 84 -2.04 -4.52 0.22
C TYR A 84 -1.77 -3.52 1.33
N LEU A 85 -1.22 -2.36 0.96
CA LEU A 85 -0.80 -1.29 1.85
C LEU A 85 -1.60 -0.04 1.49
N ASP A 86 -2.69 0.22 2.19
CA ASP A 86 -3.60 1.32 1.88
C ASP A 86 -3.64 2.40 2.98
N PRO A 87 -2.53 3.11 3.23
CA PRO A 87 -2.55 4.21 4.19
C PRO A 87 -3.33 5.41 3.61
N ASP A 88 -4.27 5.94 4.38
CA ASP A 88 -4.97 7.21 4.10
C ASP A 88 -3.98 8.39 3.98
N ASN A 89 -2.89 8.33 4.74
CA ASN A 89 -1.91 9.40 4.80
C ASN A 89 -0.51 8.85 5.15
N PRO A 90 0.58 9.60 4.84
CA PRO A 90 1.94 9.07 4.99
C PRO A 90 2.37 8.81 6.44
N SER A 91 1.61 9.21 7.46
CA SER A 91 1.96 8.90 8.86
C SER A 91 1.61 7.48 9.27
N GLN A 92 0.71 6.80 8.56
CA GLN A 92 0.23 5.47 8.91
C GLN A 92 1.19 4.35 8.46
N LEU A 93 2.12 4.62 7.56
CA LEU A 93 3.04 3.63 7.03
C LEU A 93 4.48 4.15 7.02
N THR A 94 5.39 3.37 7.60
CA THR A 94 6.82 3.67 7.59
C THR A 94 7.57 2.85 6.54
N SER A 95 8.66 3.42 6.02
CA SER A 95 9.60 2.69 5.15
C SER A 95 10.19 1.45 5.83
N GLU A 96 10.30 1.44 7.15
CA GLU A 96 10.85 0.32 7.90
C GLU A 96 9.92 -0.90 7.82
N THR A 97 8.61 -0.68 7.99
CA THR A 97 7.59 -1.71 7.75
C THR A 97 7.68 -2.29 6.35
N ILE A 98 7.82 -1.42 5.34
CA ILE A 98 8.00 -1.84 3.94
C ILE A 98 9.27 -2.67 3.77
N LYS A 99 10.40 -2.26 4.37
CA LYS A 99 11.66 -3.01 4.31
C LYS A 99 11.52 -4.39 4.97
N LYS A 100 10.81 -4.50 6.09
CA LYS A 100 10.51 -5.79 6.74
C LYS A 100 9.68 -6.70 5.83
N ILE A 101 8.68 -6.17 5.13
CA ILE A 101 7.91 -6.92 4.11
C ILE A 101 8.82 -7.40 2.97
N ILE A 102 9.67 -6.52 2.42
CA ILE A 102 10.61 -6.86 1.34
C ILE A 102 11.63 -7.91 1.80
N ALA A 103 12.03 -7.87 3.08
CA ALA A 103 12.93 -8.84 3.70
C ALA A 103 12.28 -10.20 3.94
N HIS A 104 10.95 -10.30 3.95
CA HIS A 104 10.18 -11.55 4.05
C HIS A 104 10.21 -12.38 2.77
N LYS A 105 11.43 -12.66 2.31
CA LYS A 105 11.74 -13.31 1.04
C LYS A 105 12.16 -14.76 1.25
N TYR A 106 11.98 -15.57 0.22
CA TYR A 106 12.48 -16.93 0.16
C TYR A 106 13.54 -17.08 -0.92
N ILE A 107 14.60 -17.82 -0.64
CA ILE A 107 15.65 -18.11 -1.61
C ILE A 107 15.57 -19.60 -1.94
N TYR A 108 15.24 -19.92 -3.19
CA TYR A 108 15.17 -21.31 -3.64
C TYR A 108 16.58 -21.92 -3.63
N LYS A 109 16.77 -23.01 -2.86
CA LYS A 109 18.09 -23.63 -2.69
C LYS A 109 18.74 -24.06 -4.01
N LYS A 110 17.93 -24.55 -4.95
CA LYS A 110 18.37 -25.10 -6.24
C LYS A 110 18.66 -24.01 -7.28
N THR A 111 17.72 -23.08 -7.50
CA THR A 111 17.84 -22.06 -8.55
C THR A 111 18.53 -20.79 -8.08
N LYS A 112 18.68 -20.60 -6.76
CA LYS A 112 19.12 -19.34 -6.12
C LYS A 112 18.21 -18.14 -6.41
N GLU A 113 17.05 -18.37 -7.03
CA GLU A 113 16.05 -17.34 -7.28
C GLU A 113 15.53 -16.79 -5.96
N ILE A 114 15.40 -15.47 -5.91
CA ILE A 114 14.86 -14.75 -4.78
C ILE A 114 13.39 -14.47 -5.06
N ARG A 115 12.53 -15.04 -4.24
CA ARG A 115 11.11 -14.77 -4.21
C ARG A 115 10.84 -13.73 -3.13
N ARG A 116 10.31 -12.58 -3.52
CA ARG A 116 9.79 -11.56 -2.59
C ARG A 116 8.27 -11.52 -2.63
N PRO A 117 7.61 -11.05 -1.57
CA PRO A 117 6.20 -10.70 -1.64
C PRO A 117 5.98 -9.60 -2.67
N GLU A 118 4.83 -9.63 -3.34
CA GLU A 118 4.38 -8.53 -4.20
C GLU A 118 3.74 -7.45 -3.34
N ILE A 119 3.86 -6.19 -3.72
CA ILE A 119 3.36 -5.06 -2.95
C ILE A 119 2.43 -4.22 -3.81
N LEU A 120 1.18 -4.06 -3.37
CA LEU A 120 0.24 -3.09 -3.90
C LEU A 120 0.06 -1.99 -2.84
N ILE A 121 0.50 -0.78 -3.13
CA ILE A 121 0.54 0.33 -2.17
C ILE A 121 -0.19 1.56 -2.70
N ASN A 122 -1.01 2.15 -1.85
CA ASN A 122 -1.53 3.50 -2.03
C ASN A 122 -0.44 4.51 -1.65
N PHE A 123 -0.04 5.34 -2.61
CA PHE A 123 0.90 6.44 -2.43
C PHE A 123 0.12 7.76 -2.36
N PRO A 124 -0.11 8.31 -1.15
CA PRO A 124 -1.03 9.43 -0.92
C PRO A 124 -0.39 10.78 -1.31
N ILE A 125 -0.19 11.01 -2.61
CA ILE A 125 0.55 12.18 -3.14
C ILE A 125 -0.05 13.51 -2.67
N TYR A 126 -1.38 13.61 -2.53
CA TYR A 126 -2.03 14.81 -2.03
C TYR A 126 -1.58 15.13 -0.59
N SER A 127 -1.65 14.16 0.31
CA SER A 127 -1.22 14.33 1.71
C SER A 127 0.29 14.61 1.81
N ILE A 128 1.11 13.91 1.02
CA ILE A 128 2.56 14.14 0.97
C ILE A 128 2.87 15.57 0.53
N THR A 129 2.23 16.07 -0.54
CA THR A 129 2.45 17.44 -1.03
C THR A 129 1.92 18.50 -0.09
N LYS A 130 0.82 18.23 0.63
CA LYS A 130 0.34 19.09 1.71
C LYS A 130 1.38 19.22 2.82
N ASN A 131 2.06 18.13 3.19
CA ASN A 131 3.16 18.15 4.14
C ASN A 131 4.37 18.94 3.60
N CYS A 132 4.66 18.86 2.30
CA CYS A 132 5.72 19.64 1.65
C CYS A 132 5.47 21.16 1.70
N GLY A 133 4.20 21.61 1.70
CA GLY A 133 3.84 23.03 1.78
C GLY A 133 4.28 23.73 3.08
N TYR A 134 4.83 22.96 4.03
CA TYR A 134 5.44 23.45 5.26
C TYR A 134 6.96 23.52 5.24
N ILE A 135 7.62 23.08 4.16
CA ILE A 135 9.07 23.25 3.96
C ILE A 135 9.44 24.74 4.00
N ASP A 136 8.65 25.57 3.33
CA ASP A 136 8.86 27.03 3.30
C ASP A 136 8.51 27.71 4.63
N LYS A 137 7.81 27.00 5.53
CA LYS A 137 7.32 27.50 6.83
C LYS A 137 8.05 26.91 8.04
N GLN A 138 9.13 26.16 7.83
CA GLN A 138 9.96 25.54 8.88
C GLN A 138 9.21 24.67 9.91
N LYS A 139 8.04 24.09 9.58
CA LYS A 139 7.38 23.14 10.50
C LYS A 139 7.97 21.75 10.37
N GLN A 140 9.03 21.50 11.13
CA GLN A 140 9.85 20.29 11.08
C GLN A 140 9.07 18.98 11.28
N SER A 141 8.02 18.97 12.11
CA SER A 141 7.22 17.77 12.40
C SER A 141 6.50 17.18 11.18
N GLN A 142 6.07 17.98 10.21
CA GLN A 142 5.41 17.47 8.99
C GLN A 142 6.40 16.88 8.00
N CYS A 143 7.61 17.42 7.97
CA CYS A 143 8.71 16.84 7.20
C CYS A 143 9.13 15.47 7.78
N GLU A 144 9.06 15.29 9.10
CA GLU A 144 9.38 14.01 9.75
C GLU A 144 8.41 12.89 9.33
N ILE A 145 7.13 13.19 9.13
CA ILE A 145 6.15 12.21 8.61
C ILE A 145 6.60 11.70 7.24
N ASN A 146 6.89 12.62 6.31
CA ASN A 146 7.37 12.24 5.00
C ASN A 146 8.74 11.51 5.07
N ASN A 147 9.63 11.92 5.98
CA ASN A 147 10.91 11.21 6.19
C ASN A 147 10.70 9.76 6.64
N LYS A 148 9.73 9.49 7.52
CA LYS A 148 9.40 8.13 7.96
C LYS A 148 8.83 7.31 6.80
N PHE A 149 7.93 7.90 6.00
CA PHE A 149 7.32 7.25 4.84
C PHE A 149 8.34 6.91 3.75
N PHE A 150 9.17 7.88 3.33
CA PHE A 150 10.23 7.68 2.32
C PHE A 150 11.46 6.94 2.87
N GLY A 151 11.64 6.94 4.19
CA GLY A 151 12.81 6.37 4.89
C GLY A 151 14.08 7.20 4.82
N ASN A 152 14.01 8.41 4.27
CA ASN A 152 15.09 9.38 4.16
C ASN A 152 14.52 10.76 3.84
N ASN A 153 15.39 11.77 3.71
CA ASN A 153 15.03 13.15 3.36
C ASN A 153 15.30 13.51 1.88
N ASN A 154 15.68 12.56 1.02
CA ASN A 154 16.03 12.84 -0.38
C ASN A 154 14.84 13.39 -1.18
N TRP A 155 13.61 13.03 -0.78
CA TRP A 155 12.37 13.56 -1.36
C TRP A 155 12.29 15.09 -1.28
N MET A 156 12.92 15.73 -0.29
CA MET A 156 12.94 17.18 -0.16
C MET A 156 13.67 17.83 -1.34
N ASN A 157 14.80 17.25 -1.75
CA ASN A 157 15.57 17.74 -2.88
C ASN A 157 14.80 17.52 -4.19
N ALA A 158 14.13 16.37 -4.33
CA ALA A 158 13.27 16.08 -5.46
C ALA A 158 12.10 17.07 -5.58
N TYR A 159 11.47 17.41 -4.45
CA TYR A 159 10.43 18.43 -4.38
C TYR A 159 10.97 19.82 -4.78
N LYS A 160 12.09 20.26 -4.22
CA LYS A 160 12.71 21.57 -4.52
C LYS A 160 13.14 21.73 -5.98
N LYS A 161 13.47 20.63 -6.67
CA LYS A 161 13.83 20.64 -8.10
C LYS A 161 12.65 20.96 -9.03
N GLY A 162 11.40 20.74 -8.59
CA GLY A 162 10.22 20.96 -9.42
C GLY A 162 9.85 22.45 -9.51
N LYS A 163 9.70 22.97 -10.73
CA LYS A 163 9.39 24.38 -11.01
C LYS A 163 7.92 24.72 -10.81
N ASN A 164 7.04 23.73 -10.98
CA ASN A 164 5.60 23.87 -10.85
C ASN A 164 5.00 22.70 -10.03
N PRO A 165 3.72 22.77 -9.59
CA PRO A 165 3.11 21.73 -8.75
C PRO A 165 3.11 20.32 -9.37
N GLU A 166 2.98 20.22 -10.69
CA GLU A 166 2.97 18.94 -11.41
C GLU A 166 4.35 18.28 -11.41
N GLU A 167 5.39 19.03 -11.77
CA GLU A 167 6.78 18.56 -11.70
C GLU A 167 7.15 18.13 -10.28
N ARG A 168 6.72 18.88 -9.26
CA ARG A 168 6.96 18.53 -7.85
C ARG A 168 6.31 17.20 -7.47
N ARG A 169 5.05 16.97 -7.88
CA ARG A 169 4.35 15.69 -7.67
C ARG A 169 5.06 14.54 -8.37
N LYS A 170 5.42 14.74 -9.65
CA LYS A 170 6.16 13.76 -10.44
C LYS A 170 7.49 13.40 -9.79
N ASN A 171 8.26 14.38 -9.34
CA ASN A 171 9.55 14.14 -8.69
C ASN A 171 9.43 13.37 -7.37
N LEU A 172 8.41 13.69 -6.55
CA LEU A 172 8.11 12.94 -5.33
C LEU A 172 7.76 11.48 -5.64
N PHE A 173 6.86 11.28 -6.60
CA PHE A 173 6.44 9.95 -7.04
C PHE A 173 7.61 9.14 -7.58
N LEU A 174 8.43 9.71 -8.47
CA LEU A 174 9.62 9.05 -8.99
C LEU A 174 10.61 8.70 -7.87
N THR A 175 10.82 9.61 -6.91
CA THR A 175 11.69 9.32 -5.74
C THR A 175 11.20 8.10 -4.96
N PHE A 176 9.88 7.96 -4.80
CA PHE A 176 9.28 6.78 -4.18
C PHE A 176 9.55 5.53 -5.00
N ILE A 177 9.28 5.53 -6.31
CA ILE A 177 9.53 4.38 -7.20
C ILE A 177 11.01 3.97 -7.21
N GLU A 178 11.94 4.93 -7.31
CA GLU A 178 13.39 4.66 -7.30
C GLU A 178 13.82 3.90 -6.03
N SER A 179 13.15 4.13 -4.89
CA SER A 179 13.49 3.44 -3.64
C SER A 179 13.19 1.93 -3.66
N PHE A 180 12.34 1.47 -4.59
CA PHE A 180 11.97 0.06 -4.74
C PHE A 180 12.75 -0.68 -5.83
N LYS A 181 13.38 0.03 -6.77
CA LYS A 181 14.13 -0.57 -7.89
C LYS A 181 15.21 -1.59 -7.49
N PRO A 182 15.93 -1.45 -6.36
CA PRO A 182 16.88 -2.48 -5.93
C PRO A 182 16.23 -3.83 -5.57
N TYR A 183 14.91 -3.86 -5.38
CA TYR A 183 14.17 -5.02 -4.85
C TYR A 183 13.17 -5.62 -5.84
N TYR A 184 12.69 -4.82 -6.79
CA TYR A 184 11.67 -5.20 -7.77
C TYR A 184 12.10 -4.80 -9.17
N GLU A 185 11.99 -5.75 -10.10
CA GLU A 185 12.27 -5.54 -11.52
C GLU A 185 11.17 -4.73 -12.21
N HIS A 186 9.93 -4.89 -11.75
CA HIS A 186 8.77 -4.26 -12.37
C HIS A 186 7.97 -3.43 -11.36
N SER A 187 7.50 -2.28 -11.84
CA SER A 187 6.55 -1.42 -11.13
C SER A 187 5.49 -0.92 -12.08
N TYR A 188 4.24 -0.93 -11.64
CA TYR A 188 3.12 -0.32 -12.36
C TYR A 188 2.41 0.68 -11.47
N SER A 189 1.84 1.72 -12.05
CA SER A 189 1.09 2.70 -11.27
C SER A 189 -0.09 3.30 -12.02
N VAL A 190 -1.17 3.54 -11.31
CA VAL A 190 -2.33 4.31 -11.76
C VAL A 190 -2.44 5.57 -10.93
N LEU A 191 -2.60 6.72 -11.59
CA LEU A 191 -2.95 7.95 -10.91
C LEU A 191 -4.46 8.00 -10.71
N VAL A 192 -4.89 8.21 -9.46
CA VAL A 192 -6.30 8.45 -9.12
C VAL A 192 -6.50 9.94 -8.88
N GLU A 193 -7.51 10.49 -9.55
CA GLU A 193 -7.84 11.91 -9.50
C GLU A 193 -9.25 12.13 -8.94
N SER A 194 -9.46 13.30 -8.33
CA SER A 194 -10.79 13.78 -7.97
C SER A 194 -11.68 13.87 -9.21
N LEU A 195 -12.90 13.30 -9.13
CA LEU A 195 -13.86 13.30 -10.23
C LEU A 195 -14.16 14.72 -10.75
N ASN A 196 -14.31 15.68 -9.83
CA ASN A 196 -14.75 17.04 -10.16
C ASN A 196 -13.60 17.95 -10.57
N SER A 197 -12.48 17.91 -9.84
CA SER A 197 -11.39 18.88 -10.00
C SER A 197 -10.20 18.35 -10.79
N LYS A 198 -10.21 17.06 -11.18
CA LYS A 198 -9.06 16.35 -11.78
C LYS A 198 -7.77 16.54 -10.99
N THR A 199 -7.90 16.74 -9.68
CA THR A 199 -6.75 16.93 -8.80
C THR A 199 -6.18 15.55 -8.44
N PRO A 200 -4.88 15.32 -8.62
CA PRO A 200 -4.21 14.09 -8.19
C PRO A 200 -4.43 13.84 -6.69
N LEU A 201 -5.09 12.74 -6.35
CA LEU A 201 -5.34 12.35 -4.95
C LEU A 201 -4.23 11.42 -4.47
N TYR A 202 -4.04 10.31 -5.20
CA TYR A 202 -3.07 9.28 -4.86
C TYR A 202 -2.67 8.47 -6.09
N TYR A 203 -1.60 7.70 -5.96
CA TYR A 203 -1.24 6.67 -6.94
C TYR A 203 -1.47 5.30 -6.31
N ILE A 204 -2.05 4.36 -7.06
CA ILE A 204 -2.00 2.95 -6.71
C ILE A 204 -0.77 2.38 -7.41
N VAL A 205 0.17 1.83 -6.66
CA VAL A 205 1.45 1.32 -7.19
C VAL A 205 1.59 -0.16 -6.90
N PHE A 206 1.86 -0.96 -7.92
CA PHE A 206 2.12 -2.39 -7.81
C PHE A 206 3.58 -2.71 -8.12
N PHE A 207 4.26 -3.42 -7.22
CA PHE A 207 5.64 -3.87 -7.35
C PHE A 207 5.71 -5.39 -7.41
N SER A 208 6.44 -5.92 -8.40
CA SER A 208 6.62 -7.37 -8.57
C SER A 208 7.97 -7.72 -9.21
N ASN A 209 8.38 -8.98 -9.01
CA ASN A 209 9.52 -9.60 -9.70
C ASN A 209 9.08 -10.50 -10.86
N PHE A 210 7.79 -10.49 -11.21
CA PHE A 210 7.25 -11.29 -12.32
C PHE A 210 7.06 -10.44 -13.57
N SER A 211 7.62 -10.88 -14.69
CA SER A 211 7.57 -10.18 -15.99
C SER A 211 6.19 -10.14 -16.64
N ARG A 212 5.28 -11.03 -16.24
CA ARG A 212 3.91 -11.11 -16.80
C ARG A 212 2.94 -10.06 -16.26
N ILE A 213 3.44 -9.12 -15.48
CA ILE A 213 2.65 -8.04 -14.87
C ILE A 213 1.91 -7.21 -15.94
N ASP A 214 2.56 -6.99 -17.08
CA ASP A 214 2.04 -6.23 -18.22
C ASP A 214 0.81 -6.89 -18.88
N GLU A 215 0.64 -8.21 -18.72
CA GLU A 215 -0.53 -8.95 -19.21
C GLU A 215 -1.72 -8.85 -18.24
N ILE A 216 -1.45 -8.67 -16.95
CA ILE A 216 -2.45 -8.78 -15.87
C ILE A 216 -3.07 -7.42 -15.55
N LEU A 217 -2.26 -6.36 -15.54
CA LEU A 217 -2.66 -5.04 -15.07
C LEU A 217 -3.64 -4.27 -15.97
N PRO A 218 -3.59 -4.33 -17.31
CA PRO A 218 -4.60 -3.68 -18.14
C PRO A 218 -6.04 -4.09 -17.77
N ASN A 219 -6.21 -5.34 -17.31
CA ASN A 219 -7.50 -5.85 -16.82
C ASN A 219 -7.88 -5.34 -15.41
N LEU A 220 -6.89 -5.03 -14.57
CA LEU A 220 -7.09 -4.44 -13.24
C LEU A 220 -7.45 -2.95 -13.32
N VAL A 221 -6.92 -2.22 -14.30
CA VAL A 221 -7.18 -0.77 -14.44
C VAL A 221 -8.50 -0.49 -15.17
N GLY A 222 -8.83 -1.29 -16.19
CA GLY A 222 -10.14 -1.19 -16.86
C GLY A 222 -11.34 -1.55 -15.97
N SER A 223 -11.10 -2.07 -14.76
CA SER A 223 -12.12 -2.34 -13.74
C SER A 223 -12.19 -1.28 -12.63
N ILE A 224 -11.23 -0.35 -12.56
CA ILE A 224 -11.24 0.81 -11.64
C ILE A 224 -11.91 2.04 -12.31
N GLU A 225 -11.95 2.09 -13.64
CA GLU A 225 -12.63 3.14 -14.42
C GLU A 225 -14.12 2.88 -14.70
N ARG A 226 -14.82 2.05 -13.91
CA ARG A 226 -16.26 1.76 -14.12
C ARG A 226 -17.12 2.10 -12.92
#